data_AF-A0A7D7QFX9-F1
#
_entry.id   AF-A0A7D7QFX9-F1
#
_cell.length_a   1.000
_cell.length_b   1.000
_cell.length_c   1.000
_cell.angle_alpha   90.00
_cell.angle_beta   90.00
_cell.angle_gamma   90.00
#
_symmetry.space_group_name_H-M   'P 1'
#
loop_
_entity.id
_entity.type
_entity.pdbx_description
1 polymer ?
#
loop_
_entity_poly.entity_id
_entity_poly.type
_entity_poly.pdbx_seq_one_letter_code
_entity_poly.pdbx_strand_id
1 'polypeptide(L)'
;MFSQTDERNYLPVVEYSNSCWLVHCYLLDIMLTDTNGLLIGRPYLISVIDIYSECYMGFHLSLKPPKARTVLQALHHAILPKYYDFQYNLSHDWITYGIPQALYTDRSNIMMQYYFQEKIHKLEIFLIHYQPTSWQLNLYEINQNSFLVFIKDYFNSIGNKAHRNCLNLDMVEKLLVRYIVDNYNQEINNSLSGITRQDKWQTGLKSAPQIIQKDKLEI
;
A
#
# COMPACT_ATOMS: atom_id res chain seq x y z
N MET A 1 16.88 16.15 13.46
CA MET A 1 18.32 15.82 13.41
C MET A 1 18.40 14.31 13.28
N PHE A 2 18.48 13.80 12.05
CA PHE A 2 18.61 12.35 11.82
C PHE A 2 20.01 11.94 12.29
N SER A 3 20.09 11.20 13.39
CA SER A 3 21.35 10.67 13.93
C SER A 3 21.96 9.68 12.93
N GLN A 4 23.28 9.65 12.91
CA GLN A 4 24.15 8.80 12.09
C GLN A 4 23.52 7.44 11.75
N THR A 5 23.36 7.20 10.45
CA THR A 5 22.97 5.90 9.90
C THR A 5 24.12 4.92 10.10
N ASP A 6 23.94 3.96 11.01
CA ASP A 6 24.80 2.80 11.16
C ASP A 6 24.75 1.96 9.86
N GLU A 7 25.91 1.54 9.34
CA GLU A 7 26.12 0.92 8.01
C GLU A 7 25.58 -0.52 7.89
N ARG A 8 24.53 -0.86 8.63
CA ARG A 8 23.78 -2.10 8.46
C ARG A 8 22.38 -1.73 7.99
N ASN A 9 22.04 -2.17 6.79
CA ASN A 9 20.74 -2.00 6.12
C ASN A 9 19.57 -2.46 7.01
N TYR A 10 19.18 -1.67 8.01
CA TYR A 10 17.97 -1.84 8.80
C TYR A 10 16.93 -0.82 8.34
N LEU A 11 15.65 -1.21 8.43
CA LEU A 11 14.58 -0.23 8.39
C LEU A 11 14.77 0.76 9.54
N PRO A 12 14.36 2.02 9.37
CA PRO A 12 14.54 3.04 10.39
C PRO A 12 13.87 2.62 11.69
N VAL A 13 14.50 2.96 12.80
CA VAL A 13 13.76 3.07 14.06
C VAL A 13 12.76 4.22 13.88
N VAL A 14 11.48 3.87 13.81
CA VAL A 14 10.37 4.81 13.62
C VAL A 14 9.54 4.88 14.89
N GLU A 15 9.17 6.11 15.27
CA GLU A 15 8.55 6.37 16.57
C GLU A 15 7.09 6.80 16.48
N TYR A 16 6.60 7.15 15.28
CA TYR A 16 5.25 7.69 15.07
C TYR A 16 4.75 7.50 13.65
N SER A 17 3.44 7.55 13.49
CA SER A 17 2.73 7.44 12.22
C SER A 17 3.05 8.60 11.28
N ASN A 18 3.12 8.32 9.99
CA ASN A 18 3.54 9.25 8.93
C ASN A 18 4.98 9.77 9.11
N SER A 19 5.82 9.10 9.91
CA SER A 19 7.26 9.39 9.93
C SER A 19 7.92 8.88 8.65
N CYS A 20 7.80 7.57 8.39
CA CYS A 20 8.41 6.93 7.24
C CYS A 20 7.41 6.00 6.57
N TRP A 21 7.29 6.12 5.24
CA TRP A 21 6.53 5.19 4.42
C TRP A 21 7.46 4.34 3.56
N LEU A 22 7.03 3.12 3.25
CA LEU A 22 7.69 2.19 2.35
C LEU A 22 6.86 2.03 1.08
N VAL A 23 7.52 2.08 -0.08
CA VAL A 23 6.92 1.67 -1.36
C VAL A 23 7.40 0.28 -1.72
N HIS A 24 6.45 -0.62 -1.98
CA HIS A 24 6.75 -1.96 -2.49
C HIS A 24 6.02 -2.22 -3.80
N CYS A 25 6.69 -2.87 -4.75
CA CYS A 25 6.14 -3.17 -6.07
C CYS A 25 6.28 -4.67 -6.34
N TYR A 26 5.18 -5.36 -6.59
CA TYR A 26 5.22 -6.81 -6.86
C TYR A 26 4.09 -7.26 -7.77
N LEU A 27 4.29 -8.43 -8.38
CA LEU A 27 3.32 -9.08 -9.25
C LEU A 27 2.41 -9.97 -8.40
N LEU A 28 1.11 -9.69 -8.37
CA LEU A 28 0.14 -10.50 -7.63
C LEU A 28 0.00 -11.88 -8.26
N ASP A 29 -0.02 -12.93 -7.44
CA ASP A 29 -0.28 -14.31 -7.89
C ASP A 29 -1.78 -14.57 -8.12
N ILE A 30 -2.40 -13.67 -8.89
CA ILE A 30 -3.81 -13.68 -9.25
C ILE A 30 -3.90 -13.61 -10.78
N MET A 31 -4.48 -14.63 -11.39
CA MET A 31 -4.73 -14.64 -12.82
C MET A 31 -6.04 -13.93 -13.14
N LEU A 32 -5.97 -12.86 -13.93
CA LEU A 32 -7.16 -12.14 -14.37
C LEU A 32 -7.73 -12.74 -15.64
N THR A 33 -9.05 -12.68 -15.75
CA THR A 33 -9.82 -13.12 -16.92
C THR A 33 -10.83 -12.08 -17.36
N ASP A 34 -11.15 -12.08 -18.65
CA ASP A 34 -12.26 -11.30 -19.18
C ASP A 34 -13.62 -11.97 -18.89
N THR A 35 -14.71 -11.36 -19.39
CA THR A 35 -16.07 -11.88 -19.20
C THR A 35 -16.33 -13.22 -19.90
N ASN A 36 -15.47 -13.62 -20.84
CA ASN A 36 -15.55 -14.89 -21.56
C ASN A 36 -14.64 -15.96 -20.93
N GLY A 37 -13.92 -15.63 -19.85
CA GLY A 37 -12.94 -16.51 -19.21
C GLY A 37 -11.58 -16.55 -19.92
N LEU A 38 -11.32 -15.65 -20.87
CA LEU A 38 -10.02 -15.56 -21.52
C LEU A 38 -9.00 -14.93 -20.58
N LEU A 39 -7.81 -15.52 -20.50
CA LEU A 39 -6.71 -15.04 -19.68
C LEU A 39 -6.25 -13.64 -20.14
N ILE A 40 -6.24 -12.68 -19.21
CA ILE A 40 -5.72 -11.32 -19.41
C ILE A 40 -4.26 -11.24 -18.93
N GLY A 41 -3.97 -11.83 -17.77
CA GLY A 41 -2.64 -11.80 -17.15
C GLY A 41 -2.69 -11.51 -15.66
N ARG A 42 -1.51 -11.24 -15.07
CA ARG A 42 -1.36 -10.96 -13.63
C ARG A 42 -1.19 -9.45 -13.40
N PRO A 43 -1.87 -8.85 -12.40
CA PRO A 43 -1.71 -7.44 -12.11
C PRO A 43 -0.49 -7.19 -11.21
N TYR A 44 0.18 -6.07 -11.45
CA TYR A 44 1.13 -5.48 -10.52
C TYR A 44 0.40 -4.68 -9.46
N LEU A 45 0.82 -4.84 -8.22
CA LEU A 45 0.40 -4.03 -7.09
C LEU A 45 1.59 -3.18 -6.62
N ILE A 46 1.36 -1.88 -6.56
CA ILE A 46 2.26 -0.92 -5.95
C ILE A 46 1.62 -0.50 -4.64
N SER A 47 2.23 -0.84 -3.52
CA SER A 47 1.70 -0.54 -2.18
C SER A 47 2.53 0.52 -1.48
N VAL A 48 1.85 1.36 -0.70
CA VAL A 48 2.45 2.34 0.20
C VAL A 48 2.05 1.99 1.62
N ILE A 49 3.04 1.75 2.48
CA ILE A 49 2.85 1.24 3.84
C ILE A 49 3.52 2.18 4.83
N ASP A 50 2.85 2.51 5.92
CA ASP A 50 3.46 3.23 7.03
C ASP A 50 4.31 2.27 7.87
N ILE A 51 5.61 2.54 8.01
CA ILE A 51 6.55 1.60 8.65
C ILE A 51 6.25 1.47 10.14
N TYR A 52 5.79 2.54 10.80
CA TYR A 52 5.53 2.54 12.24
C TYR A 52 4.32 1.68 12.59
N SER A 53 3.20 1.92 11.93
CA SER A 53 1.93 1.25 12.21
C SER A 53 1.72 -0.04 11.42
N GLU A 54 2.51 -0.24 10.37
CA GLU A 54 2.34 -1.26 9.33
C GLU A 54 1.04 -1.08 8.52
N CYS A 55 0.33 0.03 8.66
CA CYS A 55 -0.90 0.27 7.91
C CYS A 55 -0.64 0.44 6.41
N TYR A 56 -1.56 -0.10 5.62
CA TYR A 56 -1.69 0.33 4.23
C TYR A 56 -2.16 1.78 4.18
N MET A 57 -1.39 2.61 3.51
CA MET A 57 -1.68 4.03 3.29
C MET A 57 -2.38 4.23 1.96
N GLY A 58 -1.94 3.50 0.93
CA GLY A 58 -2.53 3.53 -0.40
C GLY A 58 -1.88 2.53 -1.35
N PHE A 59 -2.38 2.49 -2.59
CA PHE A 59 -1.89 1.57 -3.60
C PHE A 59 -2.21 2.04 -5.02
N HIS A 60 -1.64 1.34 -6.00
CA HIS A 60 -2.06 1.37 -7.40
C HIS A 60 -2.00 -0.04 -8.01
N LEU A 61 -3.05 -0.44 -8.73
CA LEU A 61 -3.13 -1.69 -9.48
C LEU A 61 -2.96 -1.45 -10.98
N SER A 62 -2.14 -2.27 -11.65
CA SER A 62 -1.86 -2.12 -13.08
C SER A 62 -1.59 -3.46 -13.76
N LEU A 63 -2.13 -3.66 -14.96
CA LEU A 63 -1.76 -4.80 -15.83
C LEU A 63 -0.38 -4.64 -16.47
N LYS A 64 0.19 -3.44 -16.45
CA LYS A 64 1.52 -3.13 -17.00
C LYS A 64 2.55 -3.04 -15.88
N PRO A 65 3.82 -3.37 -16.16
CA PRO A 65 4.90 -3.21 -15.19
C PRO A 65 4.95 -1.80 -14.56
N PRO A 66 5.32 -1.68 -13.28
CA PRO A 66 5.44 -0.41 -12.59
C PRO A 66 6.39 0.55 -13.30
N LYS A 67 6.10 1.84 -13.18
CA LYS A 67 6.94 2.95 -13.62
C LYS A 67 6.71 4.16 -12.74
N ALA A 68 7.55 5.19 -12.88
CA ALA A 68 7.51 6.36 -12.00
C ALA A 68 6.09 6.93 -11.81
N ARG A 69 5.34 7.13 -12.91
CA ARG A 69 3.96 7.64 -12.83
C ARG A 69 3.00 6.75 -12.02
N THR A 70 3.12 5.42 -12.09
CA THR A 70 2.21 4.52 -11.37
C THR A 70 2.56 4.46 -9.88
N VAL A 71 3.85 4.65 -9.55
CA VAL A 71 4.28 4.83 -8.16
C VAL A 71 3.76 6.14 -7.59
N LEU A 72 3.85 7.24 -8.35
CA LEU A 72 3.28 8.53 -7.95
C LEU A 72 1.76 8.46 -7.81
N GLN A 73 1.05 7.67 -8.64
CA GLN A 73 -0.38 7.42 -8.46
C GLN A 73 -0.69 6.67 -7.16
N ALA A 74 0.14 5.69 -6.77
CA ALA A 74 -0.01 5.00 -5.49
C ALA A 74 0.22 5.95 -4.31
N LEU A 75 1.22 6.83 -4.41
CA LEU A 75 1.48 7.88 -3.42
C LEU A 75 0.37 8.90 -3.36
N HIS A 76 -0.17 9.33 -4.51
CA HIS A 76 -1.31 10.24 -4.56
C HIS A 76 -2.52 9.64 -3.83
N HIS A 77 -2.83 8.36 -4.06
CA HIS A 77 -3.87 7.65 -3.32
C HIS A 77 -3.55 7.53 -1.82
N ALA A 78 -2.28 7.35 -1.46
CA ALA A 78 -1.86 7.28 -0.06
C ALA A 78 -1.98 8.63 0.67
N ILE A 79 -1.61 9.72 -0.01
CA ILE A 79 -1.54 11.06 0.57
C ILE A 79 -2.93 11.62 0.86
N LEU A 80 -3.87 11.41 -0.06
CA LEU A 80 -5.21 11.99 0.08
C LEU A 80 -6.13 11.13 0.96
N PRO A 81 -7.11 11.78 1.63
CA PRO A 81 -8.25 11.08 2.20
C PRO A 81 -8.95 10.22 1.13
N LYS A 82 -9.32 9.01 1.50
CA LYS A 82 -9.93 8.02 0.60
C LYS A 82 -11.40 7.90 0.93
N TYR A 83 -12.23 7.96 -0.10
CA TYR A 83 -13.68 7.77 0.00
C TYR A 83 -14.09 6.75 -1.05
N TYR A 84 -14.59 5.62 -0.58
CA TYR A 84 -15.08 4.53 -1.41
C TYR A 84 -16.60 4.50 -1.31
N ASP A 85 -17.26 4.32 -2.45
CA ASP A 85 -18.72 4.25 -2.47
C ASP A 85 -19.24 2.87 -2.00
N PHE A 86 -20.57 2.75 -1.91
CA PHE A 86 -21.25 1.56 -1.38
C PHE A 86 -20.93 0.26 -2.14
N GLN A 87 -20.46 0.31 -3.39
CA GLN A 87 -20.13 -0.87 -4.18
C GLN A 87 -18.94 -1.66 -3.61
N TYR A 88 -18.10 -1.01 -2.80
CA TYR A 88 -16.97 -1.66 -2.12
C TYR A 88 -17.41 -2.46 -0.88
N ASN A 89 -18.63 -2.23 -0.39
CA ASN A 89 -19.24 -2.95 0.75
C ASN A 89 -18.32 -3.01 1.99
N LEU A 90 -17.80 -1.84 2.38
CA LEU A 90 -16.87 -1.69 3.50
C LEU A 90 -17.62 -1.59 4.83
N SER A 91 -17.05 -2.20 5.86
CA SER A 91 -17.56 -2.13 7.24
C SER A 91 -16.88 -1.04 8.07
N HIS A 92 -15.70 -0.59 7.63
CA HIS A 92 -14.92 0.49 8.24
C HIS A 92 -14.56 1.56 7.21
N ASP A 93 -14.21 2.75 7.69
CA ASP A 93 -13.62 3.79 6.87
C ASP A 93 -12.12 3.57 6.69
N TRP A 94 -11.59 3.89 5.50
CA TRP A 94 -10.14 3.94 5.29
C TRP A 94 -9.58 5.29 5.76
N ILE A 95 -9.24 5.38 7.05
CA ILE A 95 -8.88 6.65 7.70
C ILE A 95 -7.41 7.08 7.56
N THR A 96 -6.53 6.23 7.02
CA THR A 96 -5.09 6.51 6.96
C THR A 96 -4.76 7.43 5.78
N TYR A 97 -4.08 8.56 6.01
CA TYR A 97 -3.62 9.50 4.96
C TYR A 97 -2.58 10.48 5.51
N GLY A 98 -2.02 11.33 4.65
CA GLY A 98 -1.09 12.40 5.04
C GLY A 98 0.16 12.48 4.18
N ILE A 99 1.18 13.20 4.62
CA ILE A 99 2.48 13.26 3.93
C ILE A 99 3.51 12.66 4.88
N PRO A 100 4.30 11.66 4.45
CA PRO A 100 5.36 11.13 5.27
C PRO A 100 6.53 12.11 5.32
N GLN A 101 7.32 12.07 6.39
CA GLN A 101 8.59 12.83 6.38
C GLN A 101 9.61 12.18 5.45
N ALA A 102 9.68 10.85 5.44
CA ALA A 102 10.59 10.11 4.58
C ALA A 102 9.88 9.01 3.79
N LEU A 103 10.34 8.79 2.55
CA LEU A 103 9.92 7.69 1.70
C LEU A 103 11.07 6.73 1.50
N TYR A 104 10.88 5.50 1.93
CA TYR A 104 11.80 4.38 1.74
C TYR A 104 11.46 3.67 0.44
N THR A 105 12.46 3.52 -0.41
CA THR A 105 12.34 2.76 -1.65
C THR A 105 13.58 1.92 -1.87
N ASP A 106 13.46 0.90 -2.71
CA ASP A 106 14.63 0.23 -3.26
C ASP A 106 15.43 1.16 -4.20
N ARG A 107 16.56 0.65 -4.69
CA ARG A 107 17.40 1.28 -5.73
C ARG A 107 16.99 0.86 -7.14
N SER A 108 15.73 0.46 -7.37
CA SER A 108 15.29 0.09 -8.71
C SER A 108 15.40 1.29 -9.67
N ASN A 109 15.57 1.00 -10.96
CA ASN A 109 15.65 2.03 -12.00
C ASN A 109 14.42 2.94 -12.04
N ILE A 110 13.28 2.51 -11.49
CA ILE A 110 12.06 3.30 -11.39
C ILE A 110 12.25 4.42 -10.35
N MET A 111 12.78 4.08 -9.17
CA MET A 111 12.99 5.01 -8.06
C MET A 111 14.18 5.94 -8.28
N MET A 112 15.14 5.52 -9.12
CA MET A 112 16.31 6.30 -9.47
C MET A 112 16.06 7.31 -10.61
N GLN A 113 14.89 7.32 -11.23
CA GLN A 113 14.57 8.29 -12.29
C GLN A 113 14.43 9.70 -11.74
N TYR A 114 15.07 10.67 -12.39
CA TYR A 114 15.01 12.09 -12.04
C TYR A 114 13.58 12.60 -11.86
N TYR A 115 12.67 12.26 -12.79
CA TYR A 115 11.26 12.65 -12.71
C TYR A 115 10.58 12.20 -11.41
N PHE A 116 10.86 10.98 -10.94
CA PHE A 116 10.31 10.51 -9.67
C PHE A 116 10.89 11.31 -8.50
N GLN A 117 12.22 11.43 -8.43
CA GLN A 117 12.90 12.13 -7.34
C GLN A 117 12.50 13.61 -7.25
N GLU A 118 12.36 14.29 -8.39
CA GLU A 118 11.90 15.68 -8.47
C GLU A 118 10.49 15.83 -7.87
N LYS A 119 9.56 14.92 -8.18
CA LYS A 119 8.20 14.93 -7.65
C LYS A 119 8.16 14.67 -6.15
N ILE A 120 8.96 13.72 -5.65
CA ILE A 120 9.09 13.48 -4.20
C ILE A 120 9.68 14.70 -3.48
N HIS A 121 10.69 15.33 -4.05
CA HIS A 121 11.31 16.53 -3.49
C HIS A 121 10.34 17.72 -3.42
N LYS A 122 9.48 17.92 -4.44
CA LYS A 122 8.44 18.96 -4.42
C LYS A 122 7.40 18.78 -3.32
N LEU A 123 7.22 17.56 -2.83
CA LEU A 123 6.36 17.26 -1.69
C LEU A 123 7.07 17.44 -0.34
N GLU A 124 8.32 17.91 -0.36
CA GLU A 124 9.18 18.03 0.83
C GLU A 124 9.39 16.70 1.57
N ILE A 125 9.30 15.58 0.85
CA ILE A 125 9.53 14.24 1.38
C ILE A 125 11.01 13.86 1.20
N PHE A 126 11.65 13.40 2.27
CA PHE A 126 13.02 12.87 2.20
C PHE A 126 13.02 11.49 1.54
N LEU A 127 13.65 11.37 0.37
CA LEU A 127 13.79 10.10 -0.32
C LEU A 127 15.00 9.32 0.23
N ILE A 128 14.75 8.09 0.72
CA ILE A 128 15.77 7.21 1.28
C ILE A 128 15.80 5.91 0.50
N HIS A 129 16.94 5.62 -0.11
CA HIS A 129 17.17 4.39 -0.84
C HIS A 129 17.87 3.34 0.02
N TYR A 130 17.19 2.22 0.27
CA TYR A 130 17.77 1.09 0.99
C TYR A 130 18.11 -0.06 0.03
N GLN A 131 19.04 -0.91 0.44
CA GLN A 131 19.26 -2.20 -0.20
C GLN A 131 18.53 -3.27 0.62
N PRO A 132 17.42 -3.83 0.10
CA PRO A 132 16.68 -4.85 0.82
C PRO A 132 17.57 -6.05 1.11
N THR A 133 17.60 -6.48 2.37
CA THR A 133 18.01 -7.85 2.71
C THR A 133 16.81 -8.78 2.50
N SER A 134 17.06 -10.07 2.24
CA SER A 134 16.00 -11.07 1.97
C SER A 134 14.90 -11.13 3.04
N TRP A 135 15.24 -10.84 4.30
CA TRP A 135 14.29 -10.81 5.42
C TRP A 135 13.35 -9.60 5.41
N GLN A 136 13.79 -8.45 4.90
CA GLN A 136 13.01 -7.21 4.92
C GLN A 136 11.92 -7.17 3.85
N LEU A 137 12.13 -7.89 2.75
CA LEU A 137 11.11 -8.07 1.71
C LEU A 137 9.88 -8.81 2.26
N ASN A 138 10.08 -9.75 3.20
CA ASN A 138 9.00 -10.57 3.76
C ASN A 138 8.12 -9.85 4.80
N LEU A 139 8.56 -8.72 5.37
CA LEU A 139 7.87 -8.05 6.47
C LEU A 139 6.68 -7.19 6.02
N TYR A 140 6.71 -6.67 4.79
CA TYR A 140 5.76 -5.65 4.31
C TYR A 140 5.13 -5.96 2.96
N GLU A 141 5.39 -7.14 2.40
CA GLU A 141 4.48 -7.65 1.39
C GLU A 141 3.10 -7.79 2.05
N ILE A 142 2.00 -7.39 1.38
CA ILE A 142 0.75 -8.13 1.60
C ILE A 142 1.20 -9.55 1.56
N ASN A 143 1.01 -10.30 2.65
CA ASN A 143 1.22 -11.71 2.59
C ASN A 143 0.27 -12.17 1.46
N GLN A 144 0.81 -12.40 0.26
CA GLN A 144 0.01 -12.67 -0.93
C GLN A 144 -0.90 -13.84 -0.63
N ASN A 145 -0.42 -14.78 0.19
CA ASN A 145 -1.20 -15.87 0.72
C ASN A 145 -2.41 -15.39 1.54
N SER A 146 -2.27 -14.42 2.45
CA SER A 146 -3.40 -13.87 3.21
C SER A 146 -4.44 -13.20 2.31
N PHE A 147 -4.02 -12.44 1.29
CA PHE A 147 -4.98 -11.84 0.36
C PHE A 147 -5.64 -12.90 -0.54
N LEU A 148 -4.89 -13.90 -1.01
CA LEU A 148 -5.43 -15.03 -1.78
C LEU A 148 -6.41 -15.87 -0.96
N VAL A 149 -6.11 -16.11 0.32
CA VAL A 149 -7.02 -16.77 1.27
C VAL A 149 -8.29 -15.94 1.44
N PHE A 150 -8.16 -14.63 1.62
CA PHE A 150 -9.32 -13.73 1.70
C PHE A 150 -10.21 -13.82 0.45
N ILE A 151 -9.62 -13.78 -0.76
CA ILE A 151 -10.36 -13.91 -2.02
C ILE A 151 -11.10 -15.26 -2.07
N LYS A 152 -10.41 -16.35 -1.70
CA LYS A 152 -10.98 -17.70 -1.66
C LYS A 152 -12.18 -17.76 -0.71
N ASP A 153 -12.05 -17.22 0.48
CA ASP A 153 -13.09 -17.22 1.51
C ASP A 153 -14.28 -16.34 1.12
N TYR A 154 -14.02 -15.18 0.52
CA TYR A 154 -15.06 -14.35 -0.09
C TYR A 154 -15.89 -15.15 -1.09
N PHE A 155 -15.25 -15.82 -2.06
CA PHE A 155 -15.98 -16.62 -3.05
C PHE A 155 -16.68 -17.85 -2.48
N ASN A 156 -16.17 -18.43 -1.41
CA ASN A 156 -16.87 -19.50 -0.67
C ASN A 156 -18.16 -18.94 -0.04
N SER A 157 -18.08 -17.77 0.60
CA SER A 157 -19.21 -17.16 1.31
C SER A 157 -20.39 -16.80 0.40
N ILE A 158 -20.13 -16.35 -0.82
CA ILE A 158 -21.19 -15.94 -1.76
C ILE A 158 -21.71 -17.11 -2.62
N GLY A 159 -21.24 -18.34 -2.40
CA GLY A 159 -21.66 -19.54 -3.13
C GLY A 159 -21.39 -19.53 -4.63
N ASN A 160 -20.61 -18.56 -5.14
CA ASN A 160 -20.59 -18.23 -6.55
C ASN A 160 -19.32 -18.78 -7.24
N LYS A 161 -19.48 -19.87 -7.99
CA LYS A 161 -18.42 -20.45 -8.82
C LYS A 161 -18.14 -19.63 -10.08
N ALA A 162 -19.10 -18.87 -10.61
CA ALA A 162 -18.97 -18.16 -11.87
C ALA A 162 -17.95 -17.01 -11.77
N HIS A 163 -17.95 -16.26 -10.68
CA HIS A 163 -16.99 -15.17 -10.47
C HIS A 163 -15.55 -15.66 -10.19
N ARG A 164 -15.34 -16.94 -9.82
CA ARG A 164 -13.98 -17.50 -9.74
C ARG A 164 -13.30 -17.57 -11.11
N ASN A 165 -14.09 -17.68 -12.17
CA ASN A 165 -13.61 -17.80 -13.55
C ASN A 165 -13.53 -16.45 -14.27
N CYS A 166 -14.07 -15.38 -13.69
CA CYS A 166 -14.18 -14.03 -14.28
C CYS A 166 -13.68 -13.00 -13.27
N LEU A 167 -12.38 -13.02 -12.99
CA LEU A 167 -11.74 -12.11 -12.05
C LEU A 167 -11.04 -11.00 -12.83
N ASN A 168 -11.75 -9.91 -13.12
CA ASN A 168 -11.19 -8.76 -13.82
C ASN A 168 -10.50 -7.79 -12.83
N LEU A 169 -9.82 -6.77 -13.37
CA LEU A 169 -9.07 -5.82 -12.55
C LEU A 169 -9.95 -5.02 -11.56
N ASP A 170 -11.17 -4.63 -11.97
CA ASP A 170 -12.13 -3.92 -11.12
C ASP A 170 -12.55 -4.77 -9.91
N MET A 171 -12.81 -6.06 -10.13
CA MET A 171 -13.16 -6.97 -9.05
C MET A 171 -11.99 -7.18 -8.08
N VAL A 172 -10.76 -7.32 -8.59
CA VAL A 172 -9.57 -7.41 -7.74
C VAL A 172 -9.36 -6.13 -6.95
N GLU A 173 -9.57 -4.97 -7.54
CA GLU A 173 -9.48 -3.69 -6.83
C GLU A 173 -10.49 -3.63 -5.68
N LYS A 174 -11.76 -3.95 -5.92
CA LYS A 174 -12.79 -3.97 -4.87
C LYS A 174 -12.46 -4.92 -3.74
N LEU A 175 -12.00 -6.13 -4.07
CA LEU A 175 -11.58 -7.12 -3.09
C LEU A 175 -10.34 -6.66 -2.32
N LEU A 176 -9.39 -6.01 -2.98
CA LEU A 176 -8.17 -5.49 -2.35
C LEU A 176 -8.50 -4.36 -1.37
N VAL A 177 -9.34 -3.40 -1.77
CA VAL A 177 -9.79 -2.32 -0.89
C VAL A 177 -10.51 -2.90 0.33
N ARG A 178 -11.44 -3.83 0.13
CA ARG A 178 -12.13 -4.50 1.23
C ARG A 178 -11.18 -5.25 2.16
N TYR A 179 -10.26 -6.02 1.60
CA TYR A 179 -9.24 -6.72 2.37
C TYR A 179 -8.40 -5.75 3.20
N ILE A 180 -7.94 -4.65 2.61
CA ILE A 180 -7.12 -3.67 3.32
C ILE A 180 -7.89 -3.05 4.48
N VAL A 181 -9.11 -2.59 4.22
CA VAL A 181 -9.90 -1.77 5.16
C VAL A 181 -10.53 -2.58 6.27
N ASP A 182 -11.13 -3.73 5.93
CA ASP A 182 -11.94 -4.53 6.87
C ASP A 182 -11.17 -5.70 7.48
N ASN A 183 -9.98 -6.05 6.95
CA ASN A 183 -9.22 -7.19 7.44
C ASN A 183 -7.80 -6.79 7.85
N TYR A 184 -6.96 -6.34 6.91
CA TYR A 184 -5.53 -6.13 7.17
C TYR A 184 -5.27 -5.00 8.17
N ASN A 185 -5.90 -3.83 7.97
CA ASN A 185 -5.73 -2.70 8.88
C ASN A 185 -6.42 -2.93 10.24
N GLN A 186 -7.41 -3.81 10.30
CA GLN A 186 -8.12 -4.20 11.53
C GLN A 186 -7.50 -5.38 12.26
N GLU A 187 -6.52 -6.07 11.67
CA GLU A 187 -5.87 -7.21 12.31
C GLU A 187 -5.04 -6.72 13.51
N ILE A 188 -5.25 -7.36 14.66
CA ILE A 188 -4.55 -7.06 15.90
C ILE A 188 -3.13 -7.58 15.81
N ASN A 189 -2.15 -6.67 15.89
CA ASN A 189 -0.75 -7.07 15.90
C ASN A 189 -0.31 -7.43 17.33
N ASN A 190 -0.47 -8.72 17.66
CA ASN A 190 -0.10 -9.30 18.96
C ASN A 190 1.40 -9.19 19.28
N SER A 191 2.26 -8.95 18.29
CA SER A 191 3.71 -8.89 18.51
C SER A 191 4.22 -7.51 18.93
N LEU A 192 3.41 -6.44 18.77
CA LEU A 192 3.90 -5.06 18.94
C LEU A 192 3.05 -4.16 19.84
N SER A 193 1.74 -4.41 20.02
CA SER A 193 0.89 -3.47 20.77
C SER A 193 -0.47 -3.98 21.25
N GLY A 194 -0.98 -5.10 20.74
CA GLY A 194 -2.30 -5.62 21.14
C GLY A 194 -3.50 -4.79 20.64
N ILE A 195 -3.25 -3.83 19.73
CA ILE A 195 -4.26 -3.02 19.04
C ILE A 195 -4.20 -3.30 17.53
N THR A 196 -5.20 -2.82 16.79
CA THR A 196 -5.22 -2.92 15.32
C THR A 196 -4.12 -2.05 14.71
N ARG A 197 -3.71 -2.35 13.47
CA ARG A 197 -2.76 -1.48 12.74
C ARG A 197 -3.32 -0.07 12.57
N GLN A 198 -4.63 0.05 12.30
CA GLN A 198 -5.30 1.33 12.17
C GLN A 198 -5.28 2.13 13.47
N ASP A 199 -5.58 1.49 14.61
CA ASP A 199 -5.53 2.16 15.92
C ASP A 199 -4.09 2.56 16.26
N LYS A 200 -3.11 1.72 15.94
CA LYS A 200 -1.68 2.07 16.09
C LYS A 200 -1.32 3.27 15.22
N TRP A 201 -1.80 3.30 13.98
CA TRP A 201 -1.63 4.46 13.11
C TRP A 201 -2.25 5.71 13.72
N GLN A 202 -3.51 5.64 14.16
CA GLN A 202 -4.24 6.77 14.69
C GLN A 202 -3.65 7.31 15.99
N THR A 203 -3.34 6.43 16.94
CA THR A 203 -2.75 6.82 18.23
C THR A 203 -1.29 7.25 18.11
N GLY A 204 -0.59 6.79 17.07
CA GLY A 204 0.79 7.19 16.77
C GLY A 204 0.94 8.52 16.05
N LEU A 205 -0.14 9.23 15.71
CA LEU A 205 -0.04 10.53 15.07
C LEU A 205 0.46 11.62 16.04
N LYS A 206 1.50 12.37 15.65
CA LYS A 206 1.96 13.55 16.41
C LYS A 206 1.01 14.75 16.29
N SER A 207 0.25 14.80 15.22
CA SER A 207 -0.73 15.84 14.90
C SER A 207 -1.73 15.31 13.88
N ALA A 208 -2.88 15.96 13.75
CA ALA A 208 -3.81 15.65 12.67
C ALA A 208 -3.11 15.79 11.30
N PRO A 209 -3.27 14.83 10.37
CA PRO A 209 -2.65 14.92 9.05
C PRO A 209 -3.20 16.12 8.27
N GLN A 210 -2.33 16.78 7.52
CA GLN A 210 -2.73 17.90 6.67
C GLN A 210 -3.55 17.40 5.47
N ILE A 211 -4.67 18.05 5.20
CA ILE A 211 -5.48 17.78 4.00
C ILE A 211 -4.94 18.66 2.88
N ILE A 212 -4.28 18.04 1.90
CA ILE A 212 -3.89 18.71 0.66
C ILE A 212 -5.10 18.70 -0.28
N GLN A 213 -5.40 19.83 -0.89
CA GLN A 213 -6.41 19.88 -1.95
C GLN A 213 -5.89 19.11 -3.18
N LYS A 214 -6.72 18.22 -3.74
CA LYS A 214 -6.31 17.30 -4.81
C LYS A 214 -5.70 17.99 -6.03
N ASP A 215 -6.20 19.18 -6.38
CA ASP A 215 -5.70 20.03 -7.46
C ASP A 215 -4.30 20.61 -7.21
N LYS A 216 -3.86 20.66 -5.94
CA LYS A 216 -2.52 21.12 -5.54
C LYS A 216 -1.49 20.00 -5.44
N LEU A 217 -1.93 18.74 -5.54
CA LEU A 217 -1.05 17.58 -5.48
C LEU A 217 -0.50 17.29 -6.89
N GLU A 218 0.53 18.04 -7.30
CA GLU A 218 1.12 17.97 -8.64
C GLU A 218 2.09 16.78 -8.83
N ILE A 219 1.63 15.53 -8.65
CA ILE A 219 2.44 14.32 -8.85
C ILE A 219 1.83 13.30 -9.81
#